data_AF-A0A7C2LIG4-F1
#
_entry.id   AF-A0A7C2LIG4-F1
#
_cell.length_a   1.000
_cell.length_b   1.000
_cell.length_c   1.000
_cell.angle_alpha   90.00
_cell.angle_beta   90.00
_cell.angle_gamma   90.00
#
_symmetry.space_group_name_H-M   'P 1'
#
loop_
_entity.id
_entity.type
_entity.pdbx_description
1 polymer ?
#
loop_
_entity_poly.entity_id
_entity_poly.type
_entity_poly.pdbx_seq_one_letter_code
_entity_poly.pdbx_strand_id
1 'polypeptide(L)'
;KKHLSPKQRRETVLHFIERVGLADRMGNKPQELSGGQRQRVAIARALVTAPLIVLADEPTANLDTDTGHTILSLMEEINRNDHTTFIFSTHDHHIMEHAHRVITLRDGTVVGT
;
A
#
# COMPACT_ATOMS: atom_id res chain seq x y z
N LYS A 1 8.77 -18.16 12.81
CA LYS A 1 9.09 -16.78 12.36
C LYS A 1 10.61 -16.66 12.22
N LYS A 2 11.16 -16.38 11.03
CA LYS A 2 12.61 -16.16 10.85
C LYS A 2 13.05 -15.00 11.76
N HIS A 3 14.05 -15.22 12.61
CA HIS A 3 14.55 -14.16 13.48
C HIS A 3 15.54 -13.30 12.69
N LEU A 4 15.10 -12.14 12.22
CA LEU A 4 15.95 -11.20 11.48
C LEU A 4 16.94 -10.52 12.44
N SER A 5 18.21 -10.48 12.04
CA SER A 5 19.24 -9.70 12.73
C SER A 5 18.93 -8.20 12.64
N PRO A 6 19.49 -7.34 13.54
CA PRO A 6 19.29 -5.90 13.47
C PRO A 6 19.66 -5.31 12.11
N LYS A 7 20.73 -5.82 11.48
CA LYS A 7 21.17 -5.42 10.14
C LYS A 7 20.12 -5.77 9.08
N GLN A 8 19.64 -7.02 9.08
CA GLN A 8 18.63 -7.48 8.13
C GLN A 8 17.31 -6.70 8.27
N ARG A 9 16.87 -6.41 9.50
CA ARG A 9 15.67 -5.58 9.72
C ARG A 9 15.84 -4.19 9.11
N ARG A 10 17.00 -3.58 9.31
CA ARG A 10 17.28 -2.24 8.77
C ARG A 10 17.28 -2.25 7.25
N GLU A 11 17.90 -3.25 6.63
CA GLU A 11 17.89 -3.45 5.17
C GLU A 11 16.47 -3.64 4.63
N THR A 12 15.64 -4.48 5.26
CA THR A 12 14.25 -4.67 4.86
C THR A 12 13.43 -3.38 5.00
N VAL A 13 13.58 -2.66 6.12
CA VAL A 13 12.87 -1.38 6.32
C VAL A 13 13.27 -0.35 5.28
N LEU A 14 14.58 -0.20 5.01
CA LEU A 14 15.08 0.72 3.99
C LEU A 14 14.51 0.40 2.61
N HIS A 15 14.52 -0.88 2.22
CA HIS A 15 13.96 -1.34 0.95
C HIS A 15 12.50 -0.88 0.75
N PHE A 16 11.63 -1.10 1.75
CA PHE A 16 10.22 -0.71 1.62
C PHE A 16 10.00 0.80 1.72
N ILE A 17 10.78 1.51 2.54
CA ILE A 17 10.69 2.97 2.66
C ILE A 17 11.16 3.69 1.38
N GLU A 18 12.20 3.16 0.73
CA GLU A 18 12.64 3.64 -0.59
C GLU A 18 11.57 3.44 -1.66
N ARG A 19 10.93 2.26 -1.70
CA ARG A 19 9.86 1.96 -2.68
C ARG A 19 8.64 2.88 -2.55
N VAL A 20 8.33 3.37 -1.35
CA VAL A 20 7.26 4.36 -1.14
C VAL A 20 7.76 5.82 -1.22
N GLY A 21 9.00 6.05 -1.63
CA GLY A 21 9.55 7.39 -1.85
C GLY A 21 9.73 8.21 -0.57
N LEU A 22 10.13 7.58 0.53
CA LEU A 22 10.30 8.22 1.84
C LEU A 22 11.71 8.04 2.43
N ALA A 23 12.72 7.74 1.61
CA ALA A 23 14.10 7.53 2.04
C ALA A 23 14.68 8.72 2.82
N ASP A 24 14.39 9.95 2.37
CA ASP A 24 14.80 11.21 3.01
C ASP A 24 14.05 11.51 4.31
N ARG A 25 13.01 10.74 4.65
CA ARG A 25 12.14 10.91 5.83
C ARG A 25 12.29 9.83 6.88
N MET A 26 13.26 8.95 6.75
CA MET A 26 13.51 7.84 7.69
C MET A 26 13.69 8.27 9.16
N GLY A 27 14.22 9.47 9.40
CA GLY A 27 14.42 10.02 10.74
C GLY A 27 13.20 10.75 11.31
N ASN A 28 12.17 11.00 10.51
CA ASN A 28 11.04 11.82 10.92
C ASN A 28 10.07 11.07 11.84
N LYS A 29 9.54 11.80 12.83
CA LYS A 29 8.48 11.32 13.70
C LYS A 29 7.12 11.41 12.99
N PRO A 30 6.10 10.62 13.39
CA PRO A 30 4.77 10.66 12.74
C PRO A 30 4.11 12.05 12.67
N GLN A 31 4.41 12.93 13.64
CA GLN A 31 3.89 14.30 13.69
C GLN A 31 4.56 15.24 12.68
N GLU A 32 5.75 14.89 12.19
CA GLU A 32 6.53 15.66 11.22
C GLU A 32 6.20 15.27 9.77
N LEU A 33 5.35 14.26 9.58
CA LEU A 33 4.94 13.75 8.27
C LEU A 33 3.58 14.32 7.87
N SER A 34 3.42 14.65 6.58
CA SER A 34 2.13 14.98 5.99
C SER A 34 1.16 13.80 6.02
N GLY A 35 -0.13 14.04 5.78
CA GLY A 35 -1.14 12.98 5.69
C GLY A 35 -0.75 11.89 4.69
N GLY A 36 -0.39 12.28 3.46
CA GLY A 36 0.03 11.34 2.43
C GLY A 36 1.36 10.63 2.75
N GLN A 37 2.31 11.28 3.42
CA GLN A 37 3.53 10.61 3.89
C GLN A 37 3.22 9.55 4.96
N ARG A 38 2.32 9.84 5.92
CA ARG A 38 1.87 8.85 6.91
C ARG A 38 1.18 7.65 6.26
N GLN A 39 0.38 7.88 5.22
CA GLN A 39 -0.27 6.83 4.45
C GLN A 39 0.75 5.93 3.75
N ARG A 40 1.78 6.52 3.14
CA ARG A 40 2.91 5.79 2.54
C ARG A 40 3.69 4.95 3.56
N VAL A 41 3.92 5.47 4.77
CA VAL A 41 4.50 4.68 5.88
C VAL A 41 3.59 3.51 6.27
N ALA A 42 2.27 3.72 6.32
CA ALA A 42 1.32 2.66 6.63
C ALA A 42 1.33 1.55 5.58
N ILE A 43 1.43 1.90 4.30
CA ILE A 43 1.59 0.96 3.19
C ILE A 43 2.88 0.15 3.33
N ALA A 44 4.03 0.82 3.51
CA ALA A 44 5.32 0.15 3.72
C ALA A 44 5.27 -0.82 4.91
N ARG A 45 4.62 -0.42 6.02
CA ARG A 45 4.44 -1.26 7.21
C ARG A 45 3.54 -2.46 6.96
N ALA A 46 2.52 -2.34 6.11
CA ALA A 46 1.66 -3.47 5.74
C ALA A 46 2.42 -4.49 4.88
N LEU A 47 3.32 -4.02 4.02
CA LEU A 47 4.05 -4.84 3.06
C LEU A 47 5.30 -5.52 3.64
N VAL A 48 5.93 -4.93 4.67
CA VAL A 48 7.20 -5.41 5.25
C VAL A 48 7.13 -6.85 5.77
N THR A 49 5.94 -7.35 6.07
CA THR A 49 5.70 -8.71 6.58
C THR A 49 5.51 -9.74 5.48
N ALA A 50 5.59 -9.33 4.20
CA ALA A 50 5.23 -10.15 3.03
C ALA A 50 3.88 -10.85 3.23
N PRO A 51 2.78 -10.08 3.42
CA PRO A 51 1.48 -10.65 3.69
C PRO A 51 0.94 -11.39 2.46
N LEU A 52 0.15 -12.44 2.68
CA LEU A 52 -0.59 -13.09 1.58
C LEU A 52 -1.74 -12.22 1.08
N ILE A 53 -2.34 -11.42 1.96
CA ILE A 53 -3.49 -10.58 1.67
C ILE A 53 -3.33 -9.22 2.36
N VAL A 54 -3.61 -8.14 1.62
CA VAL A 54 -3.74 -6.78 2.13
C VAL A 54 -5.17 -6.31 1.88
N LEU A 55 -5.86 -5.94 2.97
CA LEU A 55 -7.15 -5.27 2.91
C LEU A 55 -6.90 -3.77 3.07
N ALA A 56 -7.38 -2.97 2.13
CA ALA A 56 -7.18 -1.53 2.12
C ALA A 56 -8.51 -0.81 1.93
N ASP A 57 -8.83 0.07 2.88
CA ASP A 57 -10.01 0.93 2.83
C ASP A 57 -9.58 2.33 2.38
N GLU A 58 -10.01 2.73 1.19
CA GLU A 58 -9.68 4.00 0.53
C GLU A 58 -8.17 4.34 0.58
N PRO A 59 -7.29 3.47 0.04
CA PRO A 59 -5.84 3.57 0.20
C PRO A 59 -5.18 4.77 -0.48
N THR A 60 -5.91 5.53 -1.30
CA THR A 60 -5.40 6.71 -2.02
C THR A 60 -6.07 8.01 -1.57
N ALA A 61 -7.06 7.99 -0.67
CA ALA A 61 -7.89 9.18 -0.37
C ALA A 61 -7.12 10.41 0.17
N ASN A 62 -5.94 10.24 0.78
CA ASN A 62 -5.10 11.37 1.23
C ASN A 62 -3.81 11.54 0.39
N LEU A 63 -3.77 10.97 -0.82
CA LEU A 63 -2.66 11.11 -1.75
C LEU A 63 -3.06 12.06 -2.88
N ASP A 64 -2.11 12.88 -3.34
CA ASP A 64 -2.21 13.55 -4.63
C ASP A 64 -2.20 12.51 -5.78
N THR A 65 -2.69 12.92 -6.95
CA THR A 65 -2.84 12.06 -8.13
C THR A 65 -1.54 11.32 -8.49
N ASP A 66 -0.43 12.03 -8.60
CA ASP A 66 0.87 11.45 -9.00
C ASP A 66 1.38 10.44 -7.97
N THR A 67 1.28 10.77 -6.68
CA THR A 67 1.64 9.85 -5.59
C THR A 67 0.72 8.63 -5.56
N GLY A 68 -0.58 8.82 -5.81
CA GLY A 68 -1.57 7.74 -5.92
C GLY A 68 -1.20 6.73 -7.00
N HIS A 69 -0.90 7.20 -8.22
CA HIS A 69 -0.45 6.35 -9.33
C HIS A 69 0.82 5.56 -8.99
N THR A 70 1.78 6.22 -8.34
CA THR A 70 3.05 5.59 -7.94
C THR A 70 2.81 4.45 -6.96
N ILE A 71 1.91 4.66 -5.98
CA ILE A 71 1.55 3.65 -4.99
C ILE A 71 0.75 2.49 -5.60
N LEU A 72 -0.19 2.76 -6.51
CA LEU A 72 -0.91 1.70 -7.21
C LEU A 72 0.03 0.84 -8.06
N SER A 73 0.94 1.47 -8.80
CA SER A 73 1.97 0.77 -9.59
C SER A 73 2.85 -0.14 -8.70
N LEU A 74 3.22 0.35 -7.53
CA LEU A 74 3.96 -0.42 -6.53
C LEU A 74 3.15 -1.64 -6.04
N MET A 75 1.87 -1.46 -5.71
CA MET A 75 0.99 -2.54 -5.25
C MET A 75 0.80 -3.60 -6.35
N GLU A 76 0.64 -3.20 -7.60
CA GLU A 76 0.57 -4.13 -8.72
C GLU A 76 1.86 -4.92 -8.91
N GLU A 77 3.02 -4.27 -8.78
CA GLU A 77 4.32 -4.95 -8.87
C GLU A 77 4.45 -6.02 -7.78
N ILE A 78 4.04 -5.69 -6.55
CA ILE A 78 4.04 -6.63 -5.41
C ILE A 78 3.02 -7.75 -5.64
N ASN A 79 1.84 -7.46 -6.20
CA ASN A 79 0.87 -8.48 -6.55
C ASN A 79 1.44 -9.48 -7.56
N ARG A 80 2.13 -8.99 -8.59
CA ARG A 80 2.74 -9.82 -9.64
C ARG A 80 3.93 -10.62 -9.14
N ASN A 81 4.85 -9.99 -8.41
CA ASN A 81 6.15 -10.57 -8.05
C ASN A 81 6.10 -11.36 -6.73
N ASP A 82 5.38 -10.84 -5.73
CA ASP A 82 5.36 -11.39 -4.37
C ASP A 82 4.06 -12.16 -4.08
N HIS A 83 3.15 -12.25 -5.06
CA HIS A 83 1.85 -12.93 -4.97
C HIS A 83 0.97 -12.44 -3.81
N THR A 84 1.15 -11.19 -3.39
CA THR A 84 0.29 -10.56 -2.38
C THR A 84 -1.05 -10.21 -3.04
N THR A 85 -2.16 -10.70 -2.48
CA THR A 85 -3.50 -10.33 -2.93
C THR A 85 -3.91 -9.00 -2.31
N PHE A 86 -4.35 -8.04 -3.12
CA PHE A 86 -4.90 -6.78 -2.63
C PHE A 86 -6.41 -6.77 -2.81
N ILE A 87 -7.13 -6.36 -1.76
CA ILE A 87 -8.56 -6.11 -1.81
C ILE A 87 -8.78 -4.67 -1.36
N PHE A 88 -9.38 -3.89 -2.25
CA PHE A 88 -9.64 -2.47 -2.04
C PHE A 88 -11.13 -2.22 -1.85
N SER A 89 -11.47 -1.45 -0.82
CA SER A 89 -12.76 -0.74 -0.73
C SER A 89 -12.51 0.66 -1.26
N THR A 90 -13.15 1.02 -2.37
CA THR A 90 -12.96 2.34 -2.98
C THR A 90 -14.13 2.82 -3.83
N HIS A 91 -14.27 4.13 -3.92
CA HIS A 91 -15.10 4.83 -4.92
C HIS A 91 -14.28 5.46 -6.06
N ASP A 92 -12.96 5.31 -6.04
CA ASP A 92 -12.06 5.89 -7.04
C ASP A 92 -12.02 5.04 -8.31
N HIS A 93 -12.54 5.59 -9.41
CA HIS A 93 -12.54 4.94 -10.72
C HIS A 93 -11.14 4.57 -11.20
N HIS A 94 -10.13 5.36 -10.85
CA HIS A 94 -8.78 5.08 -11.29
C HIS A 94 -8.25 3.77 -10.67
N ILE A 95 -8.52 3.53 -9.38
CA ILE A 95 -8.18 2.25 -8.74
C ILE A 95 -8.95 1.10 -9.40
N MET A 96 -10.23 1.32 -9.76
CA MET A 96 -11.06 0.30 -10.40
C MET A 96 -10.49 -0.14 -11.76
N GLU A 97 -9.90 0.78 -12.54
CA GLU A 97 -9.26 0.48 -13.84
C GLU A 97 -8.04 -0.43 -13.70
N HIS A 98 -7.33 -0.35 -12.57
CA HIS A 98 -6.17 -1.20 -12.25
C HIS A 98 -6.56 -2.55 -11.63
N ALA A 99 -7.83 -2.73 -11.25
CA ALA A 99 -8.28 -3.93 -10.58
C ALA A 99 -8.52 -5.09 -11.57
N HIS A 100 -8.04 -6.28 -11.21
CA HIS A 100 -8.33 -7.50 -11.98
C HIS A 100 -9.83 -7.87 -11.98
N ARG A 101 -10.55 -7.49 -10.92
CA ARG A 101 -11.98 -7.73 -10.72
C ARG A 101 -12.58 -6.59 -9.91
N VAL A 102 -13.81 -6.19 -10.24
CA VAL A 102 -14.56 -5.15 -9.53
C VAL A 102 -15.87 -5.75 -9.03
N ILE A 103 -16.11 -5.68 -7.72
CA ILE A 103 -17.36 -6.15 -7.12
C ILE A 103 -18.16 -4.92 -6.69
N THR A 104 -19.37 -4.76 -7.21
CA THR A 104 -20.25 -3.65 -6.82
C THR A 104 -21.15 -4.08 -5.68
N LEU A 105 -21.11 -3.29 -4.59
CA LEU A 105 -21.99 -3.44 -3.44
C LEU A 105 -23.03 -2.32 -3.43
N ARG A 106 -24.29 -2.65 -3.13
CA ARG A 106 -25.37 -1.70 -2.86
C ARG A 106 -26.23 -2.22 -1.73
N ASP A 107 -26.49 -1.38 -0.72
CA ASP A 107 -27.31 -1.69 0.44
C ASP A 107 -26.93 -3.02 1.14
N GLY A 108 -25.62 -3.27 1.26
CA GLY A 108 -25.07 -4.49 1.88
C GLY A 108 -25.15 -5.75 1.01
N THR A 109 -25.58 -5.64 -0.24
CA THR A 109 -25.70 -6.76 -1.19
C THR A 109 -24.76 -6.62 -2.37
N VAL A 110 -24.25 -7.74 -2.89
CA VAL A 110 -23.49 -7.78 -4.14
C VAL A 110 -24.46 -7.68 -5.30
N VAL A 111 -24.31 -6.64 -6.12
CA VAL A 111 -25.18 -6.35 -7.27
C VAL A 111 -24.48 -6.50 -8.62
N GLY A 112 -23.15 -6.68 -8.63
CA GLY A 112 -22.36 -6.89 -9.85
C GLY A 112 -20.95 -7.41 -9.57
N THR A 113 -20.35 -8.08 -10.54
CA THR A 113 -18.99 -8.66 -10.52
C THR A 113 -18.32 -8.62 -11.88
#